data_AF-A0A7S3I7B0-F1
#
_entry.id   AF-A0A7S3I7B0-F1
#
_cell.length_a   1.000
_cell.length_b   1.000
_cell.length_c   1.000
_cell.angle_alpha   90.00
_cell.angle_beta   90.00
_cell.angle_gamma   90.00
#
_symmetry.space_group_name_H-M   'P 1'
#
loop_
_entity.id
_entity.type
_entity.pdbx_description
1 polymer ?
#
loop_
_entity_poly.entity_id
_entity_poly.type
_entity_poly.pdbx_seq_one_letter_code
_entity_poly.pdbx_strand_id
1 'polypeptide(L)'
;ERKRIVHCCRPQHDTRANSVMLICCWSLLYDNKTPEEAFAPFVGLKPVLCPYRDASLGPPCFNLTVLHCLQGLARGQEFGWYDPESFDPKEYDYYERVENGDFNWIVPGKFLAFSGPTQTPIAYVDGITTNTPETYFDYFRRMDVTGIVRFNNKVYDRKKFLEAGFNHYDLYFSDGGNPTDAIIKRFMEIAETEK
;
A
#
# COMPACT_ATOMS: atom_id res chain seq x y z
N GLU A 1 -12.83 40.00 6.21
CA GLU A 1 -13.81 39.44 5.23
C GLU A 1 -13.87 37.91 5.39
N ARG A 2 -15.06 37.31 5.36
CA ARG A 2 -15.22 35.84 5.36
C ARG A 2 -15.13 35.30 3.94
N LYS A 3 -13.98 34.74 3.57
CA LYS A 3 -13.78 34.11 2.24
C LYS A 3 -14.25 32.65 2.27
N ARG A 4 -14.90 32.20 1.19
CA ARG A 4 -15.28 30.79 0.99
C ARG A 4 -14.13 30.04 0.33
N ILE A 5 -13.77 28.87 0.87
CA ILE A 5 -12.79 27.96 0.25
C ILE A 5 -13.55 27.02 -0.68
N VAL A 6 -13.04 26.82 -1.90
CA VAL A 6 -13.65 25.92 -2.90
C VAL A 6 -12.57 24.94 -3.37
N HIS A 7 -12.81 23.65 -3.16
CA HIS A 7 -11.99 22.58 -3.72
C HIS A 7 -12.51 22.23 -5.12
N CYS A 8 -11.68 22.44 -6.15
CA CYS A 8 -12.05 22.24 -7.55
C CYS A 8 -11.18 21.16 -8.20
N CYS A 9 -11.70 20.52 -9.24
CA CYS A 9 -10.98 19.53 -10.04
C CYS A 9 -11.28 19.73 -11.52
N ARG A 10 -10.51 19.04 -12.37
CA ARG A 10 -10.76 18.99 -13.80
C ARG A 10 -12.01 18.14 -14.10
N PRO A 11 -12.65 18.28 -15.27
CA PRO A 11 -13.92 17.60 -15.53
C PRO A 11 -13.79 16.10 -15.82
N GLN A 12 -12.58 15.54 -15.95
CA GLN A 12 -12.37 14.12 -16.25
C GLN A 12 -12.91 13.23 -15.12
N HIS A 13 -13.51 12.10 -15.49
CA HIS A 13 -14.22 11.22 -14.57
C HIS A 13 -13.35 10.74 -13.41
N ASP A 14 -12.11 10.33 -13.70
CA ASP A 14 -11.08 9.90 -12.76
C ASP A 14 -10.71 11.01 -11.78
N THR A 15 -10.46 12.22 -12.28
CA THR A 15 -10.09 13.37 -11.44
C THR A 15 -11.23 13.78 -10.51
N ARG A 16 -12.49 13.63 -10.93
CA ARG A 16 -13.66 13.89 -10.09
C ARG A 16 -13.77 12.89 -8.94
N ALA A 17 -13.59 11.60 -9.22
CA ALA A 17 -13.59 10.56 -8.18
C ALA A 17 -12.47 10.80 -7.16
N ASN A 18 -11.25 11.07 -7.61
CA ASN A 18 -10.11 11.39 -6.74
C ASN A 18 -10.35 12.62 -5.87
N SER A 19 -10.87 13.70 -6.43
CA SER A 19 -11.15 14.91 -5.64
C SER A 19 -12.26 14.72 -4.61
N VAL A 20 -13.32 13.96 -4.96
CA VAL A 20 -14.36 13.61 -3.97
C VAL A 20 -13.78 12.72 -2.87
N MET A 21 -12.95 11.74 -3.21
CA MET A 21 -12.28 10.89 -2.22
C MET A 21 -11.41 11.71 -1.27
N LEU A 22 -10.58 12.62 -1.78
CA LEU A 22 -9.70 13.45 -0.94
C LEU A 22 -10.48 14.34 0.04
N ILE A 23 -11.55 15.02 -0.41
CA ILE A 23 -12.36 15.86 0.49
C ILE A 23 -13.16 15.04 1.50
N CYS A 24 -13.61 13.83 1.12
CA CYS A 24 -14.26 12.91 2.04
C CYS A 24 -13.28 12.37 3.08
N CYS A 25 -12.06 12.01 2.68
CA CYS A 25 -11.00 11.60 3.61
C CYS A 25 -10.69 12.72 4.60
N TRP A 26 -10.52 13.95 4.11
CA TRP A 26 -10.31 15.10 5.00
C TRP A 26 -11.47 15.26 6.00
N SER A 27 -12.71 15.12 5.55
CA SER A 27 -13.89 15.22 6.42
C SER A 27 -13.95 14.10 7.46
N LEU A 28 -13.56 12.89 7.07
CA LEU A 28 -13.49 11.74 7.96
C LEU A 28 -12.38 11.94 9.02
N LEU A 29 -11.19 12.36 8.59
CA LEU A 29 -10.01 12.50 9.44
C LEU A 29 -10.05 13.72 10.37
N TYR A 30 -10.59 14.86 9.91
CA TYR A 30 -10.50 16.15 10.62
C TYR A 30 -11.84 16.72 11.06
N ASP A 31 -12.97 16.26 10.50
CA ASP A 31 -14.32 16.70 10.86
C ASP A 31 -15.11 15.59 11.60
N ASN A 32 -14.45 14.48 11.95
CA ASN A 32 -15.01 13.32 12.67
C ASN A 32 -16.28 12.74 12.03
N LYS A 33 -16.40 12.81 10.70
CA LYS A 33 -17.54 12.23 9.98
C LYS A 33 -17.36 10.73 9.75
N THR A 34 -18.46 10.01 9.79
CA THR A 34 -18.51 8.63 9.27
C THR A 34 -18.31 8.61 7.74
N PRO A 35 -17.90 7.47 7.16
CA PRO A 35 -17.81 7.31 5.69
C PRO A 35 -19.09 7.75 4.96
N GLU A 36 -20.26 7.38 5.48
CA GLU A 36 -21.56 7.69 4.90
C GLU A 36 -21.87 9.19 4.98
N GLU A 37 -21.59 9.84 6.11
CA GLU A 37 -21.79 11.29 6.28
C GLU A 37 -20.86 12.11 5.40
N ALA A 38 -19.59 11.70 5.28
CA ALA A 38 -18.61 12.34 4.41
C ALA A 38 -19.03 12.23 2.94
N PHE A 39 -19.57 11.08 2.53
CA PHE A 39 -19.97 10.81 1.15
C PHE A 39 -21.38 11.30 0.78
N ALA A 40 -22.28 11.48 1.75
CA ALA A 40 -23.68 11.88 1.54
C ALA A 40 -23.89 13.05 0.56
N PRO A 41 -23.07 14.13 0.57
CA PRO A 41 -23.22 15.25 -0.37
C PRO A 41 -23.03 14.86 -1.85
N PHE A 42 -22.39 13.72 -2.13
CA PHE A 42 -21.97 13.30 -3.47
C PHE A 42 -22.81 12.17 -4.06
N VAL A 43 -23.75 11.59 -3.30
CA VAL A 43 -24.60 10.46 -3.74
C VAL A 43 -25.40 10.79 -5.01
N GLY A 44 -25.88 12.03 -5.14
CA GLY A 44 -26.70 12.50 -6.26
C GLY A 44 -25.91 13.09 -7.43
N LEU A 45 -24.58 13.07 -7.41
CA LEU A 45 -23.73 13.76 -8.38
C LEU A 45 -23.97 13.24 -9.82
N LYS A 46 -24.09 14.17 -10.78
CA LYS A 46 -24.17 13.86 -12.22
C LYS A 46 -23.03 14.54 -13.00
N PRO A 47 -22.34 13.82 -13.90
CA PRO A 47 -22.40 12.36 -14.08
C PRO A 47 -21.88 11.61 -12.84
N VAL A 48 -22.32 10.37 -12.67
CA VAL A 48 -21.95 9.52 -11.52
C VAL A 48 -20.42 9.38 -11.47
N LEU A 49 -19.87 9.30 -10.25
CA LEU A 49 -18.43 9.08 -10.05
C LEU A 49 -18.04 7.70 -10.62
N CYS A 50 -16.94 7.66 -11.36
CA CYS A 50 -16.40 6.38 -11.81
C CYS A 50 -15.82 5.64 -10.60
N PRO A 51 -16.00 4.32 -10.52
CA PRO A 51 -15.34 3.54 -9.49
C PRO A 51 -13.84 3.39 -9.79
N TYR A 52 -13.09 3.03 -8.76
CA TYR A 52 -11.70 2.60 -8.85
C TYR A 52 -11.62 1.19 -9.40
N ARG A 53 -10.63 0.98 -10.26
CA ARG A 53 -10.29 -0.32 -10.86
C ARG A 53 -8.91 -0.76 -10.39
N ASP A 54 -8.61 -2.03 -10.61
CA ASP A 54 -7.28 -2.57 -10.39
C ASP A 54 -6.29 -2.19 -11.51
N ALA A 55 -5.02 -2.52 -11.30
CA ALA A 55 -3.90 -2.19 -12.20
C ALA A 55 -3.65 -3.22 -13.33
N SER A 56 -4.50 -4.25 -13.47
CA SER A 56 -4.32 -5.28 -14.51
C SER A 56 -4.47 -4.75 -15.94
N LEU A 57 -3.84 -5.48 -16.86
CA LEU A 57 -4.03 -5.33 -18.29
C LEU A 57 -5.38 -5.97 -18.68
N GLY A 58 -6.37 -5.15 -19.01
CA GLY A 58 -7.67 -5.64 -19.48
C GLY A 58 -8.87 -4.86 -18.95
N PRO A 59 -10.09 -5.35 -19.19
CA PRO A 59 -11.28 -4.81 -18.56
C PRO A 59 -11.31 -5.14 -17.05
N PRO A 60 -11.80 -4.22 -16.19
CA PRO A 60 -11.86 -4.46 -14.75
C PRO A 60 -12.86 -5.57 -14.43
N CYS A 61 -12.47 -6.51 -13.58
CA CYS A 61 -13.33 -7.60 -13.11
C CYS A 61 -13.99 -7.29 -11.75
N PHE A 62 -13.45 -6.32 -11.01
CA PHE A 62 -13.96 -5.89 -9.71
C PHE A 62 -13.67 -4.40 -9.53
N ASN A 63 -14.61 -3.66 -8.93
CA ASN A 63 -14.54 -2.20 -8.84
C ASN A 63 -14.82 -1.76 -7.39
N LEU A 64 -14.06 -0.77 -6.90
CA LEU A 64 -14.28 -0.14 -5.60
C LEU A 64 -14.88 1.25 -5.77
N THR A 65 -15.87 1.59 -4.96
CA THR A 65 -16.45 2.94 -4.94
C THR A 65 -15.69 3.83 -3.96
N VAL A 66 -15.89 5.15 -4.03
CA VAL A 66 -15.39 6.08 -3.00
C VAL A 66 -15.85 5.65 -1.60
N LEU A 67 -17.10 5.21 -1.45
CA LEU A 67 -17.62 4.75 -0.17
C LEU A 67 -16.87 3.51 0.35
N HIS A 68 -16.55 2.53 -0.50
CA HIS A 68 -15.76 1.37 -0.09
C HIS A 68 -14.38 1.78 0.42
N CYS A 69 -13.71 2.73 -0.24
CA CYS A 69 -12.40 3.21 0.19
C CYS A 69 -12.48 3.99 1.51
N LEU A 70 -13.52 4.80 1.72
CA LEU A 70 -13.74 5.51 2.99
C LEU A 70 -14.00 4.56 4.16
N GLN A 71 -14.80 3.51 3.93
CA GLN A 71 -15.04 2.46 4.93
C GLN A 71 -13.75 1.71 5.28
N GLY A 72 -12.89 1.44 4.29
CA GLY A 72 -11.56 0.88 4.50
C GLY A 72 -10.67 1.80 5.36
N LEU A 73 -10.65 3.10 5.06
CA LEU A 73 -9.89 4.08 5.85
C LEU A 73 -10.40 4.16 7.30
N ALA A 74 -11.72 4.26 7.49
CA ALA A 74 -12.32 4.28 8.84
C ALA A 74 -11.95 3.03 9.64
N ARG A 75 -12.00 1.86 9.03
CA ARG A 75 -11.61 0.60 9.69
C ARG A 75 -10.12 0.55 9.99
N GLY A 76 -9.28 1.09 9.10
CA GLY A 76 -7.84 1.24 9.33
C GLY A 76 -7.55 2.14 10.53
N GLN A 77 -8.26 3.26 10.68
CA GLN A 77 -8.12 4.12 11.86
C GLN A 77 -8.59 3.43 13.15
N GLU A 78 -9.71 2.70 13.10
CA GLU A 78 -10.22 1.95 14.26
C GLU A 78 -9.20 0.94 14.79
N PHE A 79 -8.44 0.32 13.90
CA PHE A 79 -7.35 -0.61 14.27
C PHE A 79 -5.98 0.07 14.49
N GLY A 80 -5.89 1.40 14.37
CA GLY A 80 -4.64 2.14 14.56
C GLY A 80 -3.62 1.95 13.44
N TRP A 81 -4.06 1.58 12.23
CA TRP A 81 -3.17 1.41 11.07
C TRP A 81 -2.80 2.75 10.42
N TYR A 82 -3.62 3.77 10.63
CA TYR A 82 -3.39 5.11 10.12
C TYR A 82 -3.77 6.15 11.17
N ASP A 83 -2.84 7.05 11.47
CA ASP A 83 -3.05 8.22 12.30
C ASP A 83 -2.39 9.43 11.62
N PRO A 84 -3.15 10.46 11.22
CA PRO A 84 -2.59 11.64 10.56
C PRO A 84 -1.59 12.40 11.42
N GLU A 85 -1.67 12.31 12.76
CA GLU A 85 -0.76 13.02 13.66
C GLU A 85 0.62 12.36 13.78
N SER A 86 0.69 11.03 13.59
CA SER A 86 1.95 10.28 13.65
C SER A 86 2.51 9.92 12.26
N PHE A 87 1.76 10.16 11.18
CA PHE A 87 2.18 9.83 9.83
C PHE A 87 3.33 10.74 9.35
N ASP A 88 4.45 10.16 8.93
CA ASP A 88 5.56 10.90 8.32
C ASP A 88 5.47 10.86 6.78
N PRO A 89 4.97 11.92 6.12
CA PRO A 89 4.88 11.95 4.67
C PRO A 89 6.26 11.98 4.00
N LYS A 90 7.30 12.48 4.66
CA LYS A 90 8.64 12.53 4.06
C LYS A 90 9.28 11.16 4.02
N GLU A 91 9.08 10.37 5.08
CA GLU A 91 9.53 8.98 5.10
C GLU A 91 8.80 8.16 4.03
N TYR A 92 7.47 8.31 3.96
CA TYR A 92 6.63 7.65 2.97
C TYR A 92 7.08 7.98 1.53
N ASP A 93 7.16 9.27 1.18
CA ASP A 93 7.56 9.76 -0.16
C ASP A 93 9.02 9.39 -0.51
N TYR A 94 9.86 9.16 0.50
CA TYR A 94 11.24 8.73 0.28
C TYR A 94 11.29 7.25 -0.09
N TYR A 95 10.70 6.37 0.71
CA TYR A 95 10.81 4.93 0.54
C TYR A 95 9.85 4.33 -0.50
N GLU A 96 8.81 5.06 -0.92
CA GLU A 96 7.96 4.64 -2.04
C GLU A 96 8.73 4.59 -3.38
N ARG A 97 9.87 5.28 -3.47
CA ARG A 97 10.64 5.36 -4.71
C ARG A 97 11.48 4.12 -4.93
N VAL A 98 11.59 3.71 -6.20
CA VAL A 98 12.36 2.54 -6.62
C VAL A 98 13.81 2.60 -6.16
N GLU A 99 14.46 3.75 -6.30
CA GLU A 99 15.85 3.93 -5.89
C GLU A 99 16.09 3.81 -4.37
N ASN A 100 15.04 3.94 -3.55
CA ASN A 100 15.13 3.92 -2.09
C ASN A 100 14.56 2.65 -1.47
N GLY A 101 13.94 1.77 -2.27
CA GLY A 101 13.47 0.47 -1.82
C GLY A 101 12.12 0.04 -2.40
N ASP A 102 11.28 0.97 -2.87
CA ASP A 102 9.90 0.71 -3.31
C ASP A 102 9.14 -0.15 -2.29
N PHE A 103 8.92 0.44 -1.11
CA PHE A 103 8.19 -0.22 -0.04
C PHE A 103 7.29 0.71 0.76
N ASN A 104 6.24 0.13 1.35
CA ASN A 104 5.26 0.82 2.16
C ASN A 104 4.80 -0.04 3.34
N TRP A 105 4.54 0.60 4.48
CA TRP A 105 3.83 -0.04 5.59
C TRP A 105 2.35 -0.21 5.22
N ILE A 106 1.85 -1.44 5.35
CA ILE A 106 0.44 -1.76 5.17
C ILE A 106 -0.26 -1.83 6.54
N VAL A 107 0.42 -2.43 7.51
CA VAL A 107 0.04 -2.43 8.93
C VAL A 107 1.28 -2.03 9.73
N PRO A 108 1.32 -0.84 10.36
CA PRO A 108 2.47 -0.36 11.11
C PRO A 108 2.96 -1.38 12.13
N GLY A 109 4.25 -1.67 12.12
CA GLY A 109 4.87 -2.63 13.03
C GLY A 109 4.51 -4.10 12.77
N LYS A 110 3.78 -4.41 11.67
CA LYS A 110 3.44 -5.81 11.35
C LYS A 110 3.68 -6.22 9.90
N PHE A 111 3.22 -5.43 8.94
CA PHE A 111 3.32 -5.77 7.52
C PHE A 111 3.91 -4.62 6.72
N LEU A 112 5.08 -4.89 6.16
CA LEU A 112 5.74 -4.07 5.16
C LEU A 112 5.69 -4.80 3.81
N ALA A 113 5.18 -4.14 2.77
CA ALA A 113 5.23 -4.65 1.41
C ALA A 113 6.35 -3.95 0.65
N PHE A 114 7.20 -4.69 -0.05
CA PHE A 114 8.35 -4.16 -0.78
C PHE A 114 8.60 -4.89 -2.09
N SER A 115 9.22 -4.18 -3.03
CA SER A 115 9.63 -4.76 -4.31
C SER A 115 10.72 -5.81 -4.14
N GLY A 116 10.55 -6.95 -4.81
CA GLY A 116 11.47 -8.08 -4.69
C GLY A 116 12.90 -7.72 -5.13
N PRO A 117 13.92 -7.86 -4.26
CA PRO A 117 15.29 -7.54 -4.65
C PRO A 117 15.82 -8.49 -5.72
N THR A 118 16.92 -8.10 -6.35
CA THR A 118 17.69 -8.95 -7.24
C THR A 118 19.04 -9.31 -6.62
N GLN A 119 19.66 -10.40 -7.10
CA GLN A 119 20.98 -10.82 -6.62
C GLN A 119 22.06 -9.73 -6.81
N THR A 120 22.00 -9.07 -7.97
CA THR A 120 22.84 -7.94 -8.38
C THR A 120 21.96 -6.85 -8.97
N PRO A 121 22.34 -5.57 -8.91
CA PRO A 121 21.56 -4.49 -9.51
C PRO A 121 21.35 -4.70 -11.01
N ILE A 122 20.12 -4.48 -11.48
CA ILE A 122 19.72 -4.53 -12.88
C ILE A 122 19.22 -3.14 -13.26
N ALA A 123 19.80 -2.52 -14.29
CA ALA A 123 19.42 -1.20 -14.75
C ALA A 123 18.15 -1.23 -15.59
N TYR A 124 17.24 -0.31 -15.31
CA TYR A 124 16.08 0.03 -16.14
C TYR A 124 16.43 1.13 -17.15
N VAL A 125 15.48 1.44 -18.04
CA VAL A 125 15.64 2.40 -19.15
C VAL A 125 16.05 3.80 -18.66
N ASP A 126 15.62 4.19 -17.46
CA ASP A 126 15.84 5.54 -16.90
C ASP A 126 17.04 5.63 -15.95
N GLY A 127 17.94 4.63 -15.95
CA GLY A 127 19.14 4.60 -15.11
C GLY A 127 18.91 4.23 -13.64
N ILE A 128 17.65 4.08 -13.23
CA ILE A 128 17.26 3.47 -11.96
C ILE A 128 17.62 1.98 -11.98
N THR A 129 18.22 1.47 -10.91
CA THR A 129 18.57 0.05 -10.78
C THR A 129 17.70 -0.65 -9.74
N THR A 130 17.46 -1.95 -9.92
CA THR A 130 16.85 -2.78 -8.88
C THR A 130 17.69 -2.81 -7.61
N ASN A 131 17.01 -2.93 -6.46
CA ASN A 131 17.65 -3.08 -5.16
C ASN A 131 18.17 -4.49 -4.93
N THR A 132 19.21 -4.63 -4.11
CA THR A 132 19.67 -5.92 -3.60
C THR A 132 19.15 -6.12 -2.16
N PRO A 133 19.21 -7.34 -1.59
CA PRO A 133 18.77 -7.57 -0.21
C PRO A 133 19.39 -6.58 0.80
N GLU A 134 20.65 -6.24 0.60
CA GLU A 134 21.43 -5.35 1.48
C GLU A 134 20.85 -3.94 1.58
N THR A 135 20.17 -3.44 0.53
CA THR A 135 19.52 -2.11 0.54
C THR A 135 18.56 -1.97 1.73
N TYR A 136 17.89 -3.06 2.11
CA TYR A 136 16.83 -3.05 3.10
C TYR A 136 17.32 -3.22 4.53
N PHE A 137 18.54 -3.73 4.76
CA PHE A 137 18.95 -4.23 6.07
C PHE A 137 18.92 -3.18 7.18
N ASP A 138 19.40 -1.97 6.89
CA ASP A 138 19.47 -0.91 7.91
C ASP A 138 18.08 -0.40 8.29
N TYR A 139 17.19 -0.25 7.31
CA TYR A 139 15.79 0.10 7.57
C TYR A 139 15.09 -1.01 8.34
N PHE A 140 15.22 -2.25 7.89
CA PHE A 140 14.56 -3.41 8.49
C PHE A 140 14.98 -3.61 9.94
N ARG A 141 16.27 -3.45 10.27
CA ARG A 141 16.74 -3.51 11.66
C ARG A 141 16.22 -2.35 12.50
N ARG A 142 16.21 -1.13 11.96
CA ARG A 142 15.72 0.06 12.68
C ARG A 142 14.24 -0.06 13.00
N MET A 143 13.48 -0.73 12.15
CA MET A 143 12.03 -0.92 12.30
C MET A 143 11.65 -2.31 12.82
N ASP A 144 12.61 -3.04 13.43
CA ASP A 144 12.40 -4.35 14.05
C ASP A 144 11.76 -5.41 13.14
N VAL A 145 12.00 -5.35 11.83
CA VAL A 145 11.56 -6.40 10.89
C VAL A 145 12.37 -7.67 11.16
N THR A 146 11.66 -8.75 11.48
CA THR A 146 12.27 -10.04 11.86
C THR A 146 12.24 -11.08 10.74
N GLY A 147 11.21 -11.08 9.91
CA GLY A 147 10.98 -12.10 8.89
C GLY A 147 10.66 -11.54 7.50
N ILE A 148 11.19 -12.20 6.47
CA ILE A 148 10.93 -11.91 5.06
C ILE A 148 10.18 -13.07 4.45
N VAL A 149 9.04 -12.81 3.79
CA VAL A 149 8.31 -13.81 3.02
C VAL A 149 8.43 -13.49 1.53
N ARG A 150 8.93 -14.45 0.75
CA ARG A 150 9.05 -14.35 -0.70
C ARG A 150 7.96 -15.16 -1.40
N PHE A 151 7.15 -14.49 -2.21
CA PHE A 151 6.09 -15.10 -3.02
C PHE A 151 6.48 -15.36 -4.48
N ASN A 152 7.56 -14.74 -4.96
CA ASN A 152 7.96 -14.77 -6.37
C ASN A 152 9.13 -15.73 -6.65
N ASN A 153 9.55 -15.77 -7.92
CA ASN A 153 10.71 -16.54 -8.37
C ASN A 153 11.98 -16.15 -7.58
N LYS A 154 12.91 -17.11 -7.45
CA LYS A 154 14.17 -16.91 -6.72
C LYS A 154 15.16 -16.07 -7.54
N VAL A 155 14.97 -14.75 -7.51
CA VAL A 155 15.83 -13.77 -8.20
C VAL A 155 16.97 -13.24 -7.32
N TYR A 156 17.06 -13.71 -6.07
CA TYR A 156 18.16 -13.48 -5.13
C TYR A 156 18.37 -14.70 -4.21
N ASP A 157 19.56 -14.87 -3.65
CA ASP A 157 19.83 -15.90 -2.64
C ASP A 157 19.31 -15.47 -1.25
N ARG A 158 18.42 -16.27 -0.67
CA ARG A 158 17.88 -16.03 0.68
C ARG A 158 18.94 -16.04 1.77
N LYS A 159 20.10 -16.64 1.53
CA LYS A 159 21.23 -16.62 2.47
C LYS A 159 21.65 -15.21 2.86
N LYS A 160 21.53 -14.23 1.96
CA LYS A 160 21.83 -12.82 2.27
C LYS A 160 21.02 -12.31 3.46
N PHE A 161 19.73 -12.63 3.53
CA PHE A 161 18.88 -12.25 4.67
C PHE A 161 19.19 -13.09 5.92
N LEU A 162 19.38 -14.40 5.75
CA LEU A 162 19.69 -15.32 6.87
C LEU A 162 21.00 -14.94 7.58
N GLU A 163 22.06 -14.68 6.82
CA GLU A 163 23.37 -14.27 7.33
C GLU A 163 23.33 -12.87 7.94
N ALA A 164 22.40 -12.02 7.50
CA ALA A 164 22.15 -10.70 8.07
C ALA A 164 21.29 -10.71 9.34
N GLY A 165 20.81 -11.88 9.77
CA GLY A 165 20.07 -12.10 11.02
C GLY A 165 18.55 -12.13 10.88
N PHE A 166 18.01 -12.17 9.66
CA PHE A 166 16.56 -12.22 9.43
C PHE A 166 16.06 -13.64 9.18
N ASN A 167 14.84 -13.93 9.60
CA ASN A 167 14.11 -15.11 9.15
C ASN A 167 13.70 -14.94 7.68
N HIS A 168 13.63 -16.05 6.94
CA HIS A 168 13.26 -16.00 5.52
C HIS A 168 12.38 -17.18 5.14
N TYR A 169 11.30 -16.94 4.42
CA TYR A 169 10.31 -17.95 4.02
C TYR A 169 10.04 -17.87 2.53
N ASP A 170 10.08 -19.01 1.83
CA ASP A 170 9.67 -19.13 0.43
C ASP A 170 8.24 -19.68 0.39
N LEU A 171 7.27 -18.87 -0.04
CA LEU A 171 5.86 -19.24 -0.24
C LEU A 171 5.44 -18.98 -1.70
N TYR A 172 6.12 -19.65 -2.63
CA TYR A 172 5.96 -19.40 -4.06
C TYR A 172 4.55 -19.73 -4.60
N PHE A 173 4.01 -18.83 -5.42
CA PHE A 173 2.91 -19.10 -6.34
C PHE A 173 3.12 -18.33 -7.67
N SER A 174 2.37 -18.70 -8.72
CA SER A 174 2.53 -18.12 -10.05
C SER A 174 2.10 -16.65 -10.09
N ASP A 175 2.87 -15.81 -10.79
CA ASP A 175 2.53 -14.40 -11.02
C ASP A 175 1.16 -14.25 -11.70
N GLY A 176 0.37 -13.28 -11.24
CA GLY A 176 -1.05 -13.10 -11.61
C GLY A 176 -2.00 -14.21 -11.17
N GLY A 177 -1.52 -15.26 -10.49
CA GLY A 177 -2.32 -16.36 -9.96
C GLY A 177 -2.75 -16.16 -8.51
N ASN A 178 -3.56 -17.10 -8.02
CA ASN A 178 -4.00 -17.13 -6.62
C ASN A 178 -3.15 -18.14 -5.81
N PRO A 179 -2.79 -17.84 -4.55
CA PRO A 179 -2.17 -18.81 -3.66
C PRO A 179 -3.14 -19.95 -3.35
N THR A 180 -2.61 -21.13 -3.05
CA THR A 180 -3.41 -22.26 -2.55
C THR A 180 -3.76 -22.06 -1.07
N ASP A 181 -4.80 -22.73 -0.60
CA ASP A 181 -5.18 -22.70 0.84
C ASP A 181 -4.02 -23.10 1.76
N ALA A 182 -3.15 -24.01 1.32
CA ALA A 182 -1.95 -24.39 2.06
C ALA A 182 -0.96 -23.24 2.21
N ILE A 183 -0.76 -22.45 1.14
CA ILE A 183 0.09 -21.25 1.15
C ILE A 183 -0.53 -20.18 2.06
N ILE A 184 -1.84 -19.94 1.93
CA ILE A 184 -2.56 -18.96 2.77
C ILE A 184 -2.42 -19.33 4.23
N LYS A 185 -2.73 -20.58 4.60
CA LYS A 185 -2.61 -21.06 5.97
C LYS A 185 -1.19 -20.92 6.50
N ARG A 186 -0.19 -21.27 5.70
CA ARG A 186 1.21 -21.16 6.10
C ARG A 186 1.64 -19.69 6.30
N PHE A 187 1.17 -18.78 5.46
CA PHE A 187 1.41 -17.35 5.63
C PHE A 187 0.80 -16.84 6.94
N MET A 188 -0.44 -17.22 7.26
CA MET A 188 -1.09 -16.84 8.51
C MET A 188 -0.31 -17.33 9.74
N GLU A 189 0.14 -18.60 9.74
CA GLU A 189 0.98 -19.14 10.81
C GLU A 189 2.29 -18.33 10.99
N ILE A 190 2.96 -17.97 9.89
CA ILE A 190 4.18 -17.15 9.94
C ILE A 190 3.85 -15.76 10.50
N ALA A 191 2.81 -15.11 9.98
CA ALA A 191 2.41 -13.78 10.44
C ALA A 191 2.01 -13.77 11.93
N GLU A 192 1.40 -14.83 12.46
CA GLU A 192 1.04 -14.92 13.87
C GLU A 192 2.24 -15.21 14.80
N THR A 193 3.31 -15.81 14.27
CA THR A 193 4.48 -16.24 15.07
C THR A 193 5.69 -15.33 14.95
N GLU A 194 5.90 -14.67 13.82
CA GLU A 194 6.95 -13.66 13.65
C GLU A 194 6.65 -12.44 14.51
N LYS A 195 7.69 -11.99 15.21
CA LYS A 195 7.63 -10.88 16.15
C LYS A 195 7.60 -9.55 15.42
#